data_AF-A7WLR0-F1
#
_entry.id   AF-A7WLR0-F1
#
_cell.length_a   1.000
_cell.length_b   1.000
_cell.length_c   1.000
_cell.angle_alpha   90.00
_cell.angle_beta   90.00
_cell.angle_gamma   90.00
#
_symmetry.space_group_name_H-M   'P 1'
#
loop_
_entity.id
_entity.type
_entity.pdbx_description
1 polymer ?
#
loop_
_entity_poly.entity_id
_entity_poly.type
_entity_poly.pdbx_seq_one_letter_code
_entity_poly.pdbx_strand_id
1 'polypeptide(L)'
;GELGPTSHAPGRHGGRGNSISVVAAEVLSEKLKPENGGSQSKLSAIQTMHLIEHLTEKTYSHTHQIVAYVKETFGLDYTVSGMNKWLHHNGFSYKQPKGIPHKFDEAKQQAFIEAYEALKASCGEDESIVFIDAVHPTLSTKISHGWIRT
;
A
#
# COMPACT_ATOMS: atom_id res chain seq x y z
N GLY A 1 -34.87 41.68 47.35
CA GLY A 1 -34.12 40.44 47.05
C GLY A 1 -34.52 39.43 48.09
N GLU A 2 -34.61 38.14 47.83
CA GLU A 2 -34.13 37.34 46.72
C GLU A 2 -34.87 36.00 46.83
N LEU A 3 -35.27 35.42 45.69
CA LEU A 3 -36.07 34.19 45.62
C LEU A 3 -35.18 32.98 45.92
N GLY A 4 -35.63 32.11 46.83
CA GLY A 4 -34.98 30.83 47.13
C GLY A 4 -35.14 29.79 46.00
N PRO A 5 -34.26 28.78 45.92
CA PRO A 5 -34.18 27.87 44.78
C PRO A 5 -35.05 26.62 44.96
N THR A 6 -35.76 26.24 43.90
CA THR A 6 -36.40 24.92 43.78
C THR A 6 -35.57 23.99 42.90
N SER A 7 -35.26 22.83 43.47
CA SER A 7 -34.59 21.67 42.89
C SER A 7 -35.41 20.99 41.78
N HIS A 8 -34.79 20.70 40.62
CA HIS A 8 -35.08 19.47 39.85
C HIS A 8 -33.94 19.13 38.87
N ALA A 9 -33.29 18.00 39.11
CA ALA A 9 -32.60 17.14 38.13
C ALA A 9 -33.48 15.85 37.99
N PRO A 10 -33.34 14.93 36.99
CA PRO A 10 -32.11 14.56 36.26
C PRO A 10 -32.23 14.04 34.79
N GLY A 11 -31.07 13.77 34.17
CA GLY A 11 -30.84 12.79 33.08
C GLY A 11 -30.99 13.34 31.64
N ARG A 12 -30.22 12.92 30.63
CA ARG A 12 -29.29 11.79 30.42
C ARG A 12 -28.58 12.00 29.07
N HIS A 13 -27.38 11.42 28.92
CA HIS A 13 -26.69 11.07 27.67
C HIS A 13 -26.27 12.22 26.75
N GLY A 14 -25.02 12.33 26.29
CA GLY A 14 -24.02 11.32 26.02
C GLY A 14 -23.45 11.67 24.64
N GLY A 15 -22.14 11.88 24.50
CA GLY A 15 -21.58 12.24 23.21
C GLY A 15 -20.15 12.73 23.27
N ARG A 16 -19.24 11.76 23.35
CA ARG A 16 -17.82 11.95 23.00
C ARG A 16 -17.74 12.44 21.55
N GLY A 17 -17.08 13.56 21.33
CA GLY A 17 -16.65 14.01 20.02
C GLY A 17 -15.34 14.74 20.19
N ASN A 18 -14.25 14.00 20.05
CA ASN A 18 -12.90 14.54 20.09
C ASN A 18 -12.79 15.57 18.97
N SER A 19 -12.61 16.85 19.32
CA SER A 19 -12.30 17.92 18.38
C SER A 19 -10.92 17.63 17.77
N ILE A 20 -10.89 16.92 16.65
CA ILE A 20 -9.71 16.93 15.78
C ILE A 20 -9.92 18.04 14.77
N SER A 21 -9.39 19.20 15.14
CA SER A 21 -9.03 20.26 14.22
C SER A 21 -8.05 19.70 13.18
N VAL A 22 -8.51 19.39 11.98
CA VAL A 22 -7.62 19.25 10.83
C VAL A 22 -7.98 20.35 9.84
N VAL A 23 -7.18 21.40 9.92
CA VAL A 23 -7.11 22.49 8.97
C VAL A 23 -6.77 21.95 7.59
N ALA A 24 -7.75 21.85 6.69
CA ALA A 24 -7.50 21.79 5.26
C ALA A 24 -7.71 23.20 4.71
N ALA A 25 -6.62 23.94 4.60
CA ALA A 25 -6.60 25.24 3.95
C ALA A 25 -7.01 25.06 2.48
N GLU A 26 -8.14 25.64 2.11
CA GLU A 26 -8.64 25.72 0.75
C GLU A 26 -7.69 26.61 -0.06
N VAL A 27 -6.77 26.01 -0.81
CA VAL A 27 -5.95 26.75 -1.76
C VAL A 27 -6.81 27.00 -3.00
N LEU A 28 -7.55 28.10 -2.97
CA LEU A 28 -8.09 28.74 -4.18
C LEU A 28 -6.90 29.17 -5.04
N SER A 29 -6.48 28.29 -5.94
CA SER A 29 -5.58 28.63 -7.03
C SER A 29 -6.41 28.90 -8.27
N GLU A 30 -6.84 30.15 -8.43
CA GLU A 30 -7.13 30.69 -9.75
C GLU A 30 -5.88 30.53 -10.62
N LYS A 31 -5.83 29.50 -11.48
CA LYS A 31 -4.73 29.32 -12.43
C LYS A 31 -5.24 28.98 -13.82
N LEU A 32 -5.18 30.01 -14.66
CA LEU A 32 -4.78 30.07 -16.07
C LEU A 32 -4.91 28.78 -16.90
N LYS A 33 -5.62 28.91 -18.02
CA LYS A 33 -5.78 27.89 -19.08
C LYS A 33 -4.42 27.56 -19.72
N PRO A 34 -3.95 26.29 -19.70
CA PRO A 34 -2.88 25.87 -20.58
C PRO A 34 -3.46 25.54 -21.97
N GLU A 35 -3.08 26.32 -22.97
CA GLU A 35 -3.29 25.99 -24.40
C GLU A 35 -2.20 25.00 -24.85
N ASN A 36 -2.17 23.81 -24.25
CA ASN A 36 -1.36 22.68 -24.71
C ASN A 36 -2.05 21.40 -24.28
N GLY A 37 -2.41 20.57 -25.27
CA GLY A 37 -3.29 19.41 -25.14
C GLY A 37 -2.79 18.33 -24.17
N GLY A 38 -3.08 18.52 -22.89
CA GLY A 38 -3.11 17.45 -21.88
C GLY A 38 -4.45 16.73 -21.94
N SER A 39 -4.43 15.39 -21.96
CA SER A 39 -5.64 14.58 -21.86
C SER A 39 -6.35 14.90 -20.54
N GLN A 40 -7.48 15.60 -20.61
CA GLN A 40 -8.34 15.89 -19.48
C GLN A 40 -8.72 14.57 -18.80
N SER A 41 -8.48 14.45 -17.49
CA SER A 41 -8.94 13.30 -16.72
C SER A 41 -10.47 13.28 -16.76
N LYS A 42 -11.08 12.12 -17.04
CA LYS A 42 -12.55 11.98 -16.96
C LYS A 42 -13.09 12.14 -15.53
N LEU A 43 -12.22 11.91 -14.54
CA LEU A 43 -12.53 12.08 -13.13
C LEU A 43 -12.47 13.56 -12.74
N SER A 44 -13.47 14.01 -11.98
CA SER A 44 -13.45 15.32 -11.31
C SER A 44 -12.42 15.37 -10.18
N ALA A 45 -12.16 16.55 -9.63
CA ALA A 45 -11.24 16.70 -8.50
C ALA A 45 -11.68 15.86 -7.27
N ILE A 46 -12.97 15.89 -6.95
CA ILE A 46 -13.56 15.13 -5.83
C ILE A 46 -13.44 13.62 -6.07
N GLN A 47 -13.76 13.17 -7.29
CA GLN A 47 -13.64 11.75 -7.65
C GLN A 47 -12.19 11.28 -7.64
N THR A 48 -11.27 12.14 -8.07
CA THR A 48 -9.82 11.88 -8.04
C THR A 48 -9.34 11.71 -6.60
N MET A 49 -9.73 12.60 -5.69
CA MET A 49 -9.39 12.47 -4.27
C MET A 49 -9.94 11.17 -3.67
N HIS A 50 -11.21 10.86 -3.92
CA HIS A 50 -11.84 9.63 -3.43
C HIS A 50 -11.14 8.37 -3.98
N LEU A 51 -10.76 8.37 -5.25
CA LEU A 51 -10.03 7.25 -5.85
C LEU A 51 -8.62 7.12 -5.25
N ILE A 52 -7.93 8.23 -4.99
CA ILE A 52 -6.60 8.21 -4.35
C ILE A 52 -6.69 7.64 -2.93
N GLU A 53 -7.68 8.08 -2.14
CA GLU A 53 -7.92 7.57 -0.78
C GLU A 53 -8.16 6.05 -0.81
N HIS A 54 -9.11 5.61 -1.66
CA HIS A 54 -9.42 4.19 -1.84
C HIS A 54 -8.19 3.35 -2.25
N LEU A 55 -7.38 3.85 -3.19
CA LEU A 55 -6.18 3.15 -3.66
C LEU A 55 -5.01 3.20 -2.66
N THR A 56 -5.04 4.14 -1.72
CA THR A 56 -4.10 4.19 -0.60
C THR A 56 -4.46 3.14 0.46
N GLU A 57 -5.76 2.91 0.69
CA GLU A 57 -6.25 1.88 1.62
C GLU A 57 -6.21 0.47 1.03
N LYS A 58 -6.50 0.34 -0.27
CA LYS A 58 -6.64 -0.94 -0.96
C LYS A 58 -5.68 -1.06 -2.14
N THR A 59 -4.72 -1.98 -2.00
CA THR A 59 -3.80 -2.34 -3.09
C THR A 59 -4.47 -3.31 -4.06
N TYR A 60 -4.51 -2.93 -5.34
CA TYR A 60 -4.96 -3.81 -6.42
C TYR A 60 -3.76 -4.38 -7.19
N SER A 61 -3.81 -5.68 -7.48
CA SER A 61 -2.80 -6.37 -8.31
C SER A 61 -2.97 -6.12 -9.79
N HIS A 62 -4.19 -5.75 -10.24
CA HIS A 62 -4.45 -5.51 -11.65
C HIS A 62 -5.25 -4.23 -11.90
N THR A 63 -4.84 -3.47 -12.92
CA THR A 63 -5.48 -2.20 -13.30
C THR A 63 -6.94 -2.38 -13.71
N HIS A 64 -7.33 -3.52 -14.29
CA HIS A 64 -8.73 -3.76 -14.66
C HIS A 64 -9.67 -3.79 -13.44
N GLN A 65 -9.17 -4.17 -12.26
CA GLN A 65 -9.95 -4.14 -11.02
C GLN A 65 -10.24 -2.70 -10.59
N ILE A 66 -9.28 -1.80 -10.81
CA ILE A 66 -9.43 -0.36 -10.57
C ILE A 66 -10.42 0.24 -11.58
N VAL A 67 -10.35 -0.16 -12.85
CA VAL A 67 -11.33 0.24 -13.88
C VAL A 67 -12.74 -0.20 -13.51
N ALA A 68 -12.91 -1.45 -13.08
CA ALA A 68 -14.21 -1.98 -12.64
C ALA A 68 -14.76 -1.17 -11.45
N TYR A 69 -13.92 -0.88 -10.45
CA TYR A 69 -14.29 -0.05 -9.32
C TYR A 69 -14.72 1.37 -9.75
N VAL A 70 -13.98 2.01 -10.66
CA VAL A 70 -14.33 3.34 -11.17
C VAL A 70 -15.66 3.33 -11.94
N LYS A 71 -15.93 2.27 -12.69
CA LYS A 71 -17.20 2.09 -13.38
C LYS A 71 -18.36 1.90 -12.40
N GLU A 72 -18.18 1.09 -11.37
CA GLU A 72 -19.19 0.82 -10.35
C GLU A 72 -19.48 2.06 -9.48
N THR A 73 -18.45 2.75 -9.02
CA THR A 73 -18.56 3.87 -8.07
C THR A 73 -18.93 5.18 -8.75
N PHE A 74 -18.42 5.43 -9.96
CA PHE A 74 -18.56 6.73 -10.64
C PHE A 74 -19.29 6.65 -11.99
N GLY A 75 -19.63 5.46 -12.49
CA GLY A 75 -20.27 5.30 -13.79
C GLY A 75 -19.36 5.64 -14.99
N LEU A 76 -18.04 5.73 -14.79
CA LEU A 76 -17.10 6.18 -15.82
C LEU A 76 -16.37 5.00 -16.47
N ASP A 77 -16.47 4.90 -17.79
CA ASP A 77 -15.71 3.93 -18.56
C ASP A 77 -14.27 4.40 -18.81
N TYR A 78 -13.31 3.66 -18.25
CA TYR A 78 -11.89 3.81 -18.50
C TYR A 78 -11.35 2.63 -19.30
N THR A 79 -10.43 2.91 -20.23
CA THR A 79 -9.58 1.85 -20.78
C THR A 79 -8.46 1.53 -19.79
N VAL A 80 -7.95 0.31 -19.82
CA VAL A 80 -6.82 -0.11 -18.97
C VAL A 80 -5.59 0.80 -19.19
N SER A 81 -5.30 1.15 -20.45
CA SER A 81 -4.21 2.08 -20.78
C SER A 81 -4.46 3.48 -20.21
N GLY A 82 -5.69 3.99 -20.30
CA GLY A 82 -6.06 5.27 -19.71
C GLY A 82 -5.92 5.29 -18.19
N MET A 83 -6.31 4.21 -17.53
CA MET A 83 -6.16 4.06 -16.08
C MET A 83 -4.68 3.95 -15.66
N ASN A 84 -3.86 3.22 -16.41
CA ASN A 84 -2.40 3.19 -16.16
C ASN A 84 -1.78 4.58 -16.22
N LYS A 85 -2.13 5.38 -17.25
CA LYS A 85 -1.65 6.77 -17.36
C LYS A 85 -2.12 7.62 -16.19
N TRP A 86 -3.39 7.47 -15.79
CA TRP A 86 -3.95 8.20 -14.65
C TRP A 86 -3.23 7.84 -13.34
N LEU A 87 -2.94 6.56 -13.11
CA LEU A 87 -2.22 6.09 -11.92
C LEU A 87 -0.82 6.70 -11.84
N HIS A 88 -0.06 6.66 -12.94
CA HIS A 88 1.26 7.30 -12.98
C HIS A 88 1.20 8.82 -12.78
N HIS A 89 0.21 9.49 -13.36
CA HIS A 89 0.03 10.94 -13.18
C HIS A 89 -0.29 11.31 -11.72
N ASN A 90 -0.99 10.43 -10.99
CA ASN A 90 -1.37 10.66 -9.58
C ASN A 90 -0.39 10.02 -8.58
N GLY A 91 0.84 9.72 -9.00
CA GLY A 91 1.91 9.25 -8.11
C GLY A 91 1.79 7.79 -7.69
N PHE A 92 1.13 6.93 -8.46
CA PHE A 92 1.12 5.49 -8.24
C PHE A 92 2.13 4.79 -9.14
N SER A 93 2.81 3.79 -8.57
CA SER A 93 3.74 2.92 -9.27
C SER A 93 3.38 1.46 -9.02
N TYR A 94 3.46 0.63 -10.05
CA TYR A 94 3.33 -0.82 -9.90
C TYR A 94 4.60 -1.39 -9.26
N LYS A 95 4.46 -2.12 -8.16
CA LYS A 95 5.57 -2.77 -7.46
C LYS A 95 5.29 -4.27 -7.29
N GLN A 96 6.29 -5.06 -7.60
CA GLN A 96 6.32 -6.49 -7.37
C GLN A 96 7.59 -6.80 -6.58
N PRO A 97 7.53 -6.84 -5.23
CA PRO A 97 8.69 -7.14 -4.42
C PRO A 97 9.19 -8.54 -4.78
N LYS A 98 10.49 -8.64 -5.08
CA LYS A 98 11.13 -9.96 -5.17
C LYS A 98 11.37 -10.40 -3.74
N GLY A 99 11.00 -11.64 -3.42
CA GLY A 99 11.26 -12.21 -2.11
C GLY A 99 12.76 -12.34 -1.90
N ILE A 100 13.35 -11.35 -1.25
CA ILE A 100 14.69 -11.51 -0.68
C ILE A 100 14.49 -12.35 0.58
N PRO A 101 15.17 -13.49 0.74
CA PRO A 101 15.10 -14.26 1.97
C PRO A 101 15.44 -13.37 3.16
N HIS A 102 14.47 -13.10 4.02
CA HIS A 102 14.54 -12.16 5.14
C HIS A 102 15.57 -12.58 6.23
N LYS A 103 16.13 -13.80 6.16
CA LYS A 103 17.00 -14.37 7.20
C LYS A 103 18.48 -14.38 6.80
N PHE A 104 18.97 -13.30 6.21
CA PHE A 104 20.41 -13.12 6.02
C PHE A 104 21.06 -12.72 7.36
N ASP A 105 22.02 -13.53 7.82
CA ASP A 105 22.77 -13.32 9.05
C ASP A 105 24.24 -13.60 8.74
N GLU A 106 25.02 -12.52 8.67
CA GLU A 106 26.41 -12.55 8.20
C GLU A 106 27.30 -13.44 9.09
N ALA A 107 27.07 -13.42 10.41
CA ALA A 107 27.82 -14.24 11.35
C ALA A 107 27.51 -15.74 11.17
N LYS A 108 26.24 -16.09 10.92
CA LYS A 108 25.85 -17.49 10.63
C LYS A 108 26.38 -17.96 9.29
N GLN A 109 26.43 -17.09 8.29
CA GLN A 109 27.00 -17.42 7.00
C GLN A 109 28.52 -17.64 7.08
N GLN A 110 29.22 -16.78 7.82
CA GLN A 110 30.65 -16.92 8.05
C GLN A 110 30.98 -18.22 8.80
N ALA A 111 30.25 -18.53 9.86
CA ALA A 111 30.39 -19.79 10.61
C ALA A 111 30.11 -21.03 9.73
N PHE A 112 29.13 -20.94 8.82
CA PHE A 112 28.86 -22.02 7.85
C PHE A 112 30.01 -22.21 6.85
N ILE A 113 30.58 -21.12 6.33
CA ILE A 113 31.73 -21.19 5.40
C ILE A 113 32.92 -21.88 6.07
N GLU A 114 33.26 -21.46 7.30
CA GLU A 114 34.39 -22.04 8.05
C GLU A 114 34.17 -23.54 8.31
N ALA A 115 32.97 -23.93 8.75
CA ALA A 115 32.63 -25.33 8.96
C ALA A 115 32.67 -26.15 7.66
N TYR A 116 32.25 -25.56 6.54
CA TYR A 116 32.25 -26.22 5.24
C TYR A 116 33.66 -26.39 4.65
N GLU A 117 34.55 -25.40 4.81
CA GLU A 117 35.94 -25.52 4.38
C GLU A 117 36.69 -26.57 5.22
N ALA A 118 36.45 -26.61 6.53
CA ALA A 118 37.00 -27.66 7.40
C ALA A 118 36.50 -29.06 6.98
N LEU A 119 35.21 -29.18 6.65
CA LEU A 119 34.61 -30.42 6.15
C LEU A 119 35.28 -30.86 4.84
N LYS A 120 35.43 -29.95 3.87
CA LYS A 120 36.13 -30.22 2.60
C LYS A 120 37.57 -30.66 2.81
N ALA A 121 38.30 -30.02 3.72
CA ALA A 121 39.69 -30.37 4.02
C ALA A 121 39.84 -31.74 4.72
N SER A 122 38.78 -32.21 5.40
CA SER A 122 38.76 -33.51 6.07
C SER A 122 38.33 -34.68 5.16
N CYS A 123 37.71 -34.40 4.01
CA CYS A 123 37.30 -35.43 3.06
C CYS A 123 38.48 -35.97 2.25
N GLY A 124 38.59 -37.30 2.17
CA GLY A 124 39.57 -37.97 1.32
C GLY A 124 39.21 -37.90 -0.17
N GLU A 125 40.15 -38.27 -1.06
CA GLU A 125 39.97 -38.22 -2.52
C GLU A 125 38.77 -39.06 -3.03
N ASP A 126 38.32 -40.05 -2.26
CA ASP A 126 37.19 -40.94 -2.59
C ASP A 126 35.87 -40.57 -1.89
N GLU A 127 35.82 -39.46 -1.15
CA GLU A 127 34.61 -39.00 -0.45
C GLU A 127 33.90 -37.87 -1.21
N SER A 128 32.57 -37.93 -1.24
CA SER A 128 31.74 -36.92 -1.91
C SER A 128 30.82 -36.23 -0.92
N ILE A 129 30.82 -34.89 -0.92
CA ILE A 129 29.89 -34.10 -0.12
C ILE A 129 28.60 -33.95 -0.91
N VAL A 130 27.49 -34.44 -0.35
CA VAL A 130 26.15 -34.38 -0.96
C VAL A 130 25.29 -33.37 -0.22
N PHE A 131 24.69 -32.44 -0.96
CA PHE A 131 23.66 -31.54 -0.45
C PHE A 131 22.28 -32.12 -0.74
N ILE A 132 21.50 -32.37 0.31
CA ILE A 132 20.11 -32.85 0.18
C ILE A 132 19.20 -31.74 0.70
N ASP A 133 18.29 -31.28 -0.16
CA ASP A 133 17.24 -30.33 0.23
C ASP A 133 15.91 -31.08 0.40
N ALA A 134 15.18 -30.76 1.47
CA ALA A 134 13.84 -31.28 1.73
C ALA A 134 12.83 -30.17 1.43
N VAL A 135 12.28 -30.17 0.21
CA VAL A 135 11.26 -29.21 -0.18
C VAL A 135 9.93 -29.57 0.50
N HIS A 136 9.51 -28.74 1.46
CA HIS A 136 8.11 -28.72 1.88
C HIS A 136 7.30 -27.92 0.84
N PRO A 137 6.28 -28.50 0.16
CA PRO A 137 5.56 -27.83 -0.94
C PRO A 137 4.81 -26.55 -0.55
N THR A 138 4.65 -26.24 0.73
CA THR A 138 3.46 -25.50 1.20
C THR A 138 3.73 -24.19 1.93
N LEU A 139 4.96 -23.70 2.04
CA LEU A 139 5.26 -22.41 2.68
C LEU A 139 5.89 -21.43 1.68
N SER A 140 5.10 -21.07 0.67
CA SER A 140 5.40 -19.91 -0.16
C SER A 140 4.85 -18.65 0.52
N THR A 141 5.72 -17.72 0.89
CA THR A 141 5.33 -16.37 1.31
C THR A 141 4.65 -15.72 0.12
N LYS A 142 3.32 -15.52 0.19
CA LYS A 142 2.58 -14.76 -0.83
C LYS A 142 2.96 -13.30 -0.71
N ILE A 143 3.96 -12.88 -1.49
CA ILE A 143 4.32 -11.48 -1.61
C ILE A 143 3.23 -10.80 -2.45
N SER A 144 2.47 -9.92 -1.81
CA SER A 144 1.48 -9.10 -2.51
C SER A 144 2.18 -8.12 -3.44
N HIS A 145 1.70 -8.04 -4.68
CA HIS A 145 2.15 -7.10 -5.70
C HIS A 145 0.97 -6.27 -6.21
N GLY A 146 1.22 -5.00 -6.54
CA GLY A 146 0.15 -4.09 -6.95
C GLY A 146 0.58 -2.64 -7.11
N TRP A 147 -0.42 -1.78 -7.32
CA TRP A 147 -0.26 -0.34 -7.41
C TRP A 147 -0.09 0.29 -6.02
N ILE A 148 1.03 0.96 -5.81
CA ILE A 148 1.40 1.59 -4.52
C ILE A 148 1.69 3.06 -4.77
N ARG A 149 1.30 3.92 -3.83
CA ARG A 149 1.61 5.36 -3.86
C ARG A 149 3.11 5.57 -3.61
N THR A 150 3.75 6.35 -4.48
CA THR A 150 5.19 6.68 -4.48
C THR A 150 5.42 8.17 -4.30
#